data_AF-A0A9E0HEP2-F1
#
_entry.id   AF-A0A9E0HEP2-F1
#
_cell.length_a   1.000
_cell.length_b   1.000
_cell.length_c   1.000
_cell.angle_alpha   90.00
_cell.angle_beta   90.00
_cell.angle_gamma   90.00
#
_symmetry.space_group_name_H-M   'P 1'
#
loop_
_entity.id
_entity.type
_entity.pdbx_description
1 polymer ?
#
loop_
_entity_poly.entity_id
_entity_poly.type
_entity_poly.pdbx_seq_one_letter_code
_entity_poly.pdbx_strand_id
1 'polypeptide(L)'
;MNDDIRRWQHDAKAAFDWLAEMYEQAQQLWTDAEAHFKGAGWAAAAGGGYGGVAMSQSDMKKWPFFYLKVMTATRAGLEVTYPCSLPIFGISFYDGITEGPMVFAGCSRWANAPTHGHWVAYYARTLEKARFERRDLDDPIRNVVATAAGRAKYPGIIDLRWFDVPLAWISDAARLKQLVHAAGVMASGDDAPARAVCAALSDAP
;
A
#
# COMPACT_ATOMS: atom_id res chain seq x y z
N MET A 1 -12.72 -27.87 -32.53
CA MET A 1 -12.21 -26.76 -31.70
C MET A 1 -10.89 -27.23 -31.11
N ASN A 2 -9.80 -26.52 -31.34
CA ASN A 2 -8.45 -26.95 -31.00
C ASN A 2 -8.29 -27.04 -29.46
N ASP A 3 -7.70 -28.12 -28.94
CA ASP A 3 -7.61 -28.36 -27.49
C ASP A 3 -6.74 -27.30 -26.78
N ASP A 4 -5.82 -26.66 -27.50
CA ASP A 4 -5.06 -25.50 -27.02
C ASP A 4 -5.93 -24.27 -26.75
N ILE A 5 -7.00 -24.07 -27.53
CA ILE A 5 -7.95 -22.96 -27.32
C ILE A 5 -8.78 -23.21 -26.06
N ARG A 6 -9.19 -24.47 -25.81
CA ARG A 6 -9.93 -24.85 -24.60
C ARG A 6 -9.10 -24.67 -23.34
N ARG A 7 -7.82 -25.07 -23.38
CA ARG A 7 -6.89 -24.89 -22.27
C ARG A 7 -6.70 -23.40 -21.94
N TRP A 8 -6.43 -22.57 -22.95
CA TRP A 8 -6.29 -21.13 -22.76
C TRP A 8 -7.55 -20.47 -22.18
N GLN A 9 -8.73 -20.83 -22.66
CA GLN A 9 -10.00 -20.29 -22.12
C GLN A 9 -10.23 -20.69 -20.66
N HIS A 10 -9.89 -21.92 -20.29
CA HIS A 10 -9.96 -22.40 -18.91
C HIS A 10 -8.99 -21.65 -18.00
N ASP A 11 -7.74 -21.50 -18.42
CA ASP A 11 -6.70 -20.79 -17.66
C ASP A 11 -7.05 -19.30 -17.49
N ALA A 12 -7.54 -18.67 -18.56
CA ALA A 12 -8.02 -17.29 -18.52
C ALA A 12 -9.21 -17.14 -17.56
N LYS A 13 -10.18 -18.06 -17.59
CA LYS A 13 -11.31 -18.04 -16.66
C LYS A 13 -10.85 -18.18 -15.21
N ALA A 14 -9.97 -19.13 -14.90
CA ALA A 14 -9.44 -19.31 -13.56
C ALA A 14 -8.69 -18.06 -13.06
N ALA A 15 -7.93 -17.41 -13.93
CA ALA A 15 -7.28 -16.13 -13.61
C ALA A 15 -8.29 -15.00 -13.34
N PHE A 16 -9.35 -14.89 -14.14
CA PHE A 16 -10.40 -13.88 -13.92
C PHE A 16 -11.22 -14.15 -12.65
N ASP A 17 -11.56 -15.41 -12.36
CA ASP A 17 -12.25 -15.78 -11.13
C ASP A 17 -11.40 -15.45 -9.90
N TRP A 18 -10.10 -15.78 -9.94
CA TRP A 18 -9.15 -15.41 -8.88
C TRP A 18 -9.04 -13.90 -8.70
N LEU A 19 -8.95 -13.13 -9.80
CA LEU A 19 -8.94 -11.66 -9.74
C LEU A 19 -10.23 -11.10 -9.14
N ALA A 20 -11.39 -11.69 -9.45
CA ALA A 20 -12.68 -11.27 -8.91
C ALA A 20 -12.78 -11.55 -7.41
N GLU A 21 -12.39 -12.75 -6.96
CA GLU A 21 -12.35 -13.10 -5.54
C GLU A 21 -11.40 -12.19 -4.75
N MET A 22 -10.19 -11.97 -5.29
CA MET A 22 -9.22 -11.06 -4.69
C MET A 22 -9.73 -9.61 -4.65
N TYR A 23 -10.53 -9.18 -5.62
CA TYR A 23 -11.14 -7.86 -5.62
C TYR A 23 -12.20 -7.71 -4.52
N GLU A 24 -13.08 -8.70 -4.32
CA GLU A 24 -14.06 -8.69 -3.24
C GLU A 24 -13.38 -8.69 -1.87
N GLN A 25 -12.39 -9.55 -1.68
CA GLN A 25 -11.56 -9.57 -0.46
C GLN A 25 -10.84 -8.24 -0.24
N ALA A 26 -10.25 -7.66 -1.29
CA ALA A 26 -9.60 -6.35 -1.21
C ALA A 26 -10.59 -5.23 -0.84
N GLN A 27 -11.81 -5.28 -1.37
CA GLN A 27 -12.84 -4.28 -1.08
C GLN A 27 -13.35 -4.38 0.35
N GLN A 28 -13.54 -5.60 0.87
CA GLN A 28 -13.91 -5.80 2.27
C GLN A 28 -12.78 -5.31 3.20
N LEU A 29 -11.56 -5.77 2.96
CA LEU A 29 -10.36 -5.37 3.71
C LEU A 29 -10.18 -3.85 3.74
N TRP A 30 -10.40 -3.20 2.59
CA TRP A 30 -10.37 -1.74 2.49
C TRP A 30 -11.42 -1.06 3.37
N THR A 31 -12.66 -1.56 3.33
CA THR A 31 -13.79 -1.02 4.10
C THR A 31 -13.54 -1.15 5.60
N ASP A 32 -12.99 -2.29 6.02
CA ASP A 32 -12.65 -2.54 7.43
C ASP A 32 -11.48 -1.66 7.89
N ALA A 33 -10.46 -1.48 7.05
CA ALA A 33 -9.35 -0.58 7.34
C ALA A 33 -9.82 0.88 7.50
N GLU A 34 -10.73 1.34 6.65
CA GLU A 34 -11.35 2.66 6.75
C GLU A 34 -12.12 2.82 8.07
N ALA A 35 -12.91 1.81 8.46
CA ALA A 35 -13.63 1.80 9.73
C ALA A 35 -12.66 1.85 10.94
N HIS A 36 -11.54 1.13 10.89
CA HIS A 36 -10.52 1.16 11.93
C HIS A 36 -9.81 2.52 12.02
N PHE A 37 -9.47 3.15 10.89
CA PHE A 37 -8.93 4.51 10.90
C PHE A 37 -9.90 5.49 11.54
N LYS A 38 -11.19 5.43 11.16
CA LYS A 38 -12.25 6.25 11.76
C LYS A 38 -12.34 6.06 13.27
N GLY A 39 -12.34 4.80 13.73
CA GLY A 39 -12.35 4.48 15.17
C GLY A 39 -11.11 4.97 15.92
N ALA A 40 -9.98 5.14 15.24
CA ALA A 40 -8.73 5.67 15.79
C ALA A 40 -8.58 7.20 15.64
N GLY A 41 -9.64 7.91 15.23
CA GLY A 41 -9.63 9.37 15.08
C GLY A 41 -8.98 9.87 13.80
N TRP A 42 -8.91 9.02 12.76
CA TRP A 42 -8.43 9.38 11.44
C TRP A 42 -9.60 9.42 10.44
N ALA A 43 -9.63 10.45 9.60
CA ALA A 43 -10.55 10.57 8.48
C ALA A 43 -9.84 10.10 7.20
N ALA A 44 -10.16 8.89 6.76
CA ALA A 44 -9.86 8.45 5.41
C ALA A 44 -10.46 9.44 4.39
N ALA A 45 -9.77 9.70 3.29
CA ALA A 45 -10.19 10.59 2.19
C ALA A 45 -10.12 12.12 2.42
N ALA A 46 -9.97 12.63 3.65
CA ALA A 46 -9.83 14.07 3.87
C ALA A 46 -8.45 14.66 3.49
N GLY A 47 -7.46 13.81 3.18
CA GLY A 47 -6.09 14.18 2.81
C GLY A 47 -5.75 14.17 1.30
N GLY A 48 -6.74 14.00 0.41
CA GLY A 48 -6.55 14.20 -1.03
C GLY A 48 -5.93 13.04 -1.84
N GLY A 49 -5.68 11.86 -1.26
CA GLY A 49 -5.07 10.72 -1.96
C GLY A 49 -5.83 9.41 -1.79
N TYR A 50 -6.89 9.20 -2.56
CA TYR A 50 -7.51 7.89 -2.74
C TYR A 50 -7.38 7.46 -4.21
N GLY A 51 -7.08 6.18 -4.44
CA GLY A 51 -7.02 5.66 -5.80
C GLY A 51 -6.65 4.19 -5.83
N GLY A 52 -7.18 3.49 -6.82
CA GLY A 52 -6.75 2.16 -7.21
C GLY A 52 -6.38 2.16 -8.68
N VAL A 53 -5.34 1.43 -9.04
CA VAL A 53 -5.00 1.15 -10.44
C VAL A 53 -4.87 -0.35 -10.62
N ALA A 54 -5.60 -0.89 -11.60
CA ALA A 54 -5.37 -2.20 -12.16
C ALA A 54 -4.64 -2.00 -13.49
N MET A 55 -3.53 -2.69 -13.72
CA MET A 55 -2.81 -2.64 -14.99
C MET A 55 -2.70 -4.05 -15.57
N SER A 56 -2.89 -4.15 -16.89
CA SER A 56 -2.69 -5.40 -17.62
C SER A 56 -1.19 -5.63 -17.87
N GLN A 57 -0.74 -6.88 -17.87
CA GLN A 57 0.64 -7.24 -18.25
C GLN A 57 1.02 -6.69 -19.64
N SER A 58 0.07 -6.47 -20.54
CA SER A 58 0.30 -5.99 -21.91
C SER A 58 0.66 -4.50 -22.03
N ASP A 59 0.33 -3.67 -21.03
CA ASP A 59 0.58 -2.21 -21.09
C ASP A 59 2.01 -1.81 -20.68
N MET A 60 2.83 -2.77 -20.22
CA MET A 60 4.15 -2.46 -19.68
C MET A 60 5.20 -3.47 -20.16
N LYS A 61 6.07 -3.02 -21.07
CA LYS A 61 7.29 -3.75 -21.47
C LYS A 61 8.26 -4.02 -20.32
N LYS A 62 7.99 -3.55 -19.08
CA LYS A 62 8.79 -3.79 -17.88
C LYS A 62 7.90 -3.66 -16.64
N TRP A 63 7.65 -4.73 -15.89
CA TRP A 63 7.16 -4.78 -14.48
C TRP A 63 5.65 -5.07 -14.22
N PRO A 64 5.27 -5.80 -13.13
CA PRO A 64 4.11 -6.71 -13.09
C PRO A 64 3.13 -6.55 -11.89
N PHE A 65 2.36 -5.45 -11.78
CA PHE A 65 1.23 -5.39 -10.83
C PHE A 65 -0.07 -5.72 -11.53
N PHE A 66 -0.88 -6.59 -10.93
CA PHE A 66 -2.27 -6.79 -11.35
C PHE A 66 -3.21 -5.79 -10.65
N TYR A 67 -2.88 -5.36 -9.42
CA TYR A 67 -3.71 -4.43 -8.66
C TYR A 67 -2.93 -3.70 -7.56
N LEU A 68 -3.16 -2.39 -7.43
CA LEU A 68 -2.71 -1.58 -6.29
C LEU A 68 -3.82 -0.62 -5.87
N LYS A 69 -4.19 -0.63 -4.59
CA LYS A 69 -5.13 0.32 -3.98
C LYS A 69 -4.50 0.96 -2.75
N VAL A 70 -4.58 2.29 -2.62
CA VAL A 70 -3.89 3.03 -1.54
C VAL A 70 -4.78 4.11 -0.95
N MET A 71 -4.85 4.14 0.38
CA MET A 71 -5.54 5.10 1.21
C MET A 71 -4.53 5.93 2.00
N THR A 72 -4.78 7.23 2.07
CA THR A 72 -4.20 8.12 3.08
C THR A 72 -5.29 8.68 3.98
N ALA A 73 -4.98 8.91 5.26
CA ALA A 73 -5.93 9.50 6.20
C ALA A 73 -5.32 10.72 6.92
N THR A 74 -6.18 11.65 7.35
CA THR A 74 -5.80 12.82 8.16
C THR A 74 -6.42 12.73 9.54
N ARG A 75 -5.93 13.49 10.53
CA ARG A 75 -6.58 13.52 11.85
C ARG A 75 -7.98 14.12 11.72
N ALA A 76 -8.99 13.43 12.23
CA ALA A 76 -10.38 13.86 12.11
C ALA A 76 -10.63 15.15 12.89
N GLY A 77 -11.32 16.12 12.27
CA GLY A 77 -11.71 17.38 12.91
C GLY A 77 -10.56 18.37 13.16
N LEU A 78 -9.36 18.09 12.64
CA LEU A 78 -8.21 18.99 12.75
C LEU A 78 -7.87 19.58 11.37
N GLU A 79 -7.52 20.87 11.36
CA GLU A 79 -6.91 21.48 10.19
C GLU A 79 -5.52 20.86 9.96
N VAL A 80 -5.21 20.52 8.71
CA VAL A 80 -3.92 19.91 8.36
C VAL A 80 -2.89 21.02 8.18
N THR A 81 -1.92 21.08 9.09
CA THR A 81 -0.75 21.96 8.96
C THR A 81 0.42 21.18 8.36
N TYR A 82 1.05 21.76 7.34
CA TYR A 82 2.22 21.14 6.69
C TYR A 82 3.54 21.75 7.21
N PRO A 83 4.63 20.97 7.30
CA PRO A 83 4.72 19.57 6.89
C PRO A 83 4.01 18.63 7.88
N CYS A 84 3.35 17.60 7.36
CA CYS A 84 2.70 16.57 8.18
C CYS A 84 3.02 15.17 7.68
N SER A 85 2.89 14.21 8.58
CA SER A 85 2.90 12.78 8.27
C SER A 85 1.47 12.25 8.30
N LEU A 86 1.11 11.52 7.25
CA LEU A 86 -0.21 10.94 7.06
C LEU A 86 -0.09 9.42 7.07
N PRO A 87 -0.89 8.69 7.86
CA PRO A 87 -0.91 7.24 7.77
C PRO A 87 -1.33 6.80 6.38
N ILE A 88 -0.73 5.71 5.94
CA ILE A 88 -1.04 5.06 4.67
C ILE A 88 -1.40 3.61 4.92
N PHE A 89 -2.32 3.11 4.10
CA PHE A 89 -2.67 1.70 3.99
C PHE A 89 -2.85 1.37 2.53
N GLY A 90 -2.40 0.20 2.10
CA GLY A 90 -2.65 -0.25 0.75
C GLY A 90 -2.59 -1.74 0.56
N ILE A 91 -3.22 -2.18 -0.52
CA ILE A 91 -3.37 -3.57 -0.92
C ILE A 91 -2.69 -3.70 -2.28
N SER A 92 -1.84 -4.71 -2.42
CA SER A 92 -0.93 -4.87 -3.55
C SER A 92 -0.92 -6.32 -4.01
N PHE A 93 -1.46 -6.56 -5.20
CA PHE A 93 -1.36 -7.84 -5.89
C PHE A 93 -0.31 -7.73 -6.98
N TYR A 94 0.84 -8.32 -6.70
CA TYR A 94 2.03 -8.28 -7.56
C TYR A 94 2.40 -9.70 -7.96
N ASP A 95 2.57 -9.93 -9.26
CA ASP A 95 2.84 -11.25 -9.85
C ASP A 95 4.23 -11.79 -9.54
N GLY A 96 5.19 -10.90 -9.27
CA GLY A 96 6.61 -11.27 -9.10
C GLY A 96 7.05 -11.54 -7.66
N ILE A 97 6.13 -11.51 -6.67
CA ILE A 97 6.45 -11.76 -5.27
C ILE A 97 6.12 -13.23 -5.03
N THR A 98 7.14 -14.01 -4.71
CA THR A 98 7.05 -15.43 -4.34
C THR A 98 6.17 -15.68 -3.11
N GLU A 99 5.77 -14.63 -2.40
CA GLU A 99 5.03 -14.63 -1.13
C GLU A 99 3.52 -14.32 -1.30
N GLY A 100 3.04 -14.12 -2.54
CA GLY A 100 1.62 -13.90 -2.85
C GLY A 100 1.12 -12.45 -2.63
N PRO A 101 -0.21 -12.25 -2.55
CA PRO A 101 -0.83 -10.95 -2.26
C PRO A 101 -0.29 -10.30 -0.98
N MET A 102 0.07 -9.03 -1.06
CA MET A 102 0.62 -8.27 0.07
C MET A 102 -0.27 -7.09 0.44
N VAL A 103 -0.25 -6.75 1.70
CA VAL A 103 -0.81 -5.50 2.24
C VAL A 103 0.35 -4.71 2.84
N PHE A 104 0.27 -3.39 2.78
CA PHE A 104 1.25 -2.54 3.41
C PHE A 104 0.59 -1.44 4.21
N ALA A 105 1.29 -1.02 5.26
CA ALA A 105 0.86 0.10 6.07
C ALA A 105 2.06 0.90 6.56
N GLY A 106 1.84 2.14 6.92
CA GLY A 106 2.89 3.02 7.44
C GLY A 106 2.49 4.48 7.38
N CYS A 107 3.40 5.35 6.95
CA CYS A 107 3.12 6.77 6.78
C CYS A 107 3.79 7.38 5.54
N SER A 108 3.26 8.53 5.11
CA SER A 108 3.84 9.38 4.08
C SER A 108 3.95 10.80 4.59
N ARG A 109 5.09 11.44 4.37
CA ARG A 109 5.36 12.79 4.86
C ARG A 109 5.30 13.78 3.70
N TRP A 110 4.59 14.88 3.93
CA TRP A 110 4.29 15.89 2.91
C TRP A 110 4.56 17.30 3.40
N ALA A 111 5.10 18.15 2.53
CA ALA A 111 5.33 19.57 2.75
C ALA A 111 4.13 20.44 2.34
N ASN A 112 3.15 19.88 1.64
CA ASN A 112 1.93 20.52 1.18
C ASN A 112 0.83 19.46 0.97
N ALA A 113 -0.34 19.87 0.47
CA ALA A 113 -1.45 18.97 0.18
C ALA A 113 -1.02 17.79 -0.72
N PRO A 114 -1.27 16.53 -0.30
CA PRO A 114 -0.95 15.36 -1.09
C PRO A 114 -1.63 15.38 -2.45
N THR A 115 -0.89 14.98 -3.48
CA THR A 115 -1.43 14.76 -4.83
C THR A 115 -1.05 13.37 -5.31
N HIS A 116 -1.96 12.68 -5.98
CA HIS A 116 -1.70 11.39 -6.63
C HIS A 116 -1.12 10.30 -5.71
N GLY A 117 -1.62 10.19 -4.47
CA GLY A 117 -1.06 9.30 -3.44
C GLY A 117 -0.88 7.83 -3.89
N HIS A 118 -1.80 7.30 -4.70
CA HIS A 118 -1.68 5.94 -5.25
C HIS A 118 -0.52 5.80 -6.24
N TRP A 119 -0.28 6.79 -7.09
CA TRP A 119 0.88 6.81 -8.00
C TRP A 119 2.18 7.00 -7.24
N VAL A 120 2.19 7.84 -6.21
CA VAL A 120 3.36 8.03 -5.35
C VAL A 120 3.75 6.70 -4.70
N ALA A 121 2.80 6.03 -4.05
CA ALA A 121 3.01 4.72 -3.43
C ALA A 121 3.43 3.66 -4.46
N TYR A 122 2.84 3.67 -5.66
CA TYR A 122 3.26 2.80 -6.76
C TYR A 122 4.74 2.99 -7.11
N TYR A 123 5.17 4.22 -7.42
CA TYR A 123 6.54 4.49 -7.84
C TYR A 123 7.56 4.34 -6.71
N ALA A 124 7.16 4.63 -5.47
CA ALA A 124 7.94 4.36 -4.27
C ALA A 124 8.19 2.85 -4.08
N ARG A 125 7.15 2.02 -4.16
CA ARG A 125 7.25 0.56 -3.94
C ARG A 125 7.95 -0.17 -5.09
N THR A 126 7.80 0.33 -6.32
CA THR A 126 8.53 -0.19 -7.48
C THR A 126 9.98 0.26 -7.57
N LEU A 127 10.40 1.16 -6.66
CA LEU A 127 11.74 1.75 -6.68
C LEU A 127 12.13 2.20 -8.09
N GLU A 128 11.25 2.94 -8.79
CA GLU A 128 11.65 3.63 -10.01
C GLU A 128 12.77 4.60 -9.62
N LYS A 129 14.03 4.15 -9.74
CA LYS A 129 15.21 4.76 -9.11
C LYS A 129 15.41 6.22 -9.47
N ALA A 130 14.84 6.66 -10.59
CA ALA A 130 14.84 8.07 -10.98
C ALA A 130 14.03 8.96 -10.02
N ARG A 131 12.98 8.44 -9.37
CA ARG A 131 12.00 9.21 -8.59
C ARG A 131 12.09 9.00 -7.08
N PHE A 132 12.44 7.79 -6.64
CA PHE A 132 12.56 7.45 -5.22
C PHE A 132 13.85 6.69 -4.93
N GLU A 133 14.44 6.97 -3.79
CA GLU A 133 15.65 6.35 -3.29
C GLU A 133 15.35 5.68 -1.94
N ARG A 134 15.69 4.40 -1.78
CA ARG A 134 15.58 3.69 -0.51
C ARG A 134 16.77 4.04 0.38
N ARG A 135 16.51 4.44 1.63
CA ARG A 135 17.53 4.83 2.60
C ARG A 135 18.08 3.65 3.38
N ASP A 136 17.22 2.74 3.79
CA ASP A 136 17.55 1.65 4.72
C ASP A 136 17.24 0.30 4.05
N LEU A 137 18.26 -0.41 3.58
CA LEU A 137 18.10 -1.69 2.86
C LEU A 137 17.81 -2.85 3.82
N ASP A 138 18.31 -2.77 5.04
CA ASP A 138 18.23 -3.84 6.04
C ASP A 138 17.11 -3.63 7.08
N ASP A 139 16.40 -2.48 7.05
CA ASP A 139 15.25 -2.25 7.94
C ASP A 139 13.97 -2.89 7.34
N PRO A 140 13.21 -3.70 8.11
CA PRO A 140 11.91 -4.20 7.67
C PRO A 140 10.89 -3.08 7.41
N ILE A 141 11.06 -1.92 8.05
CA ILE A 141 10.35 -0.70 7.69
C ILE A 141 11.11 -0.04 6.54
N ARG A 142 10.55 -0.15 5.34
CA ARG A 142 11.09 0.45 4.13
C ARG A 142 10.92 1.95 4.20
N ASN A 143 12.04 2.67 4.14
CA ASN A 143 12.09 4.11 4.09
C ASN A 143 12.59 4.56 2.71
N VAL A 144 11.76 5.31 1.98
CA VAL A 144 12.14 5.89 0.69
C VAL A 144 11.92 7.39 0.69
N VAL A 145 12.84 8.10 0.07
CA VAL A 145 12.82 9.56 -0.05
C VAL A 145 12.65 9.93 -1.52
N ALA A 146 11.84 10.95 -1.79
CA ALA A 146 11.68 11.46 -3.14
C ALA A 146 12.98 12.13 -3.61
N THR A 147 13.45 11.79 -4.82
CA THR A 147 14.57 12.45 -5.48
C THR A 147 14.15 13.83 -6.01
N ALA A 148 15.06 14.58 -6.63
CA ALA A 148 14.71 15.83 -7.31
C ALA A 148 13.65 15.61 -8.42
N ALA A 149 13.79 14.55 -9.22
CA ALA A 149 12.80 14.22 -10.26
C ALA A 149 11.48 13.72 -9.67
N GLY A 150 11.53 12.98 -8.55
CA GLY A 150 10.35 12.59 -7.79
C GLY A 150 9.56 13.80 -7.30
N ARG A 151 10.25 14.78 -6.67
CA ARG A 151 9.63 16.02 -6.19
C ARG A 151 9.10 16.92 -7.32
N ALA A 152 9.75 16.90 -8.50
CA ALA A 152 9.26 17.60 -9.67
C ALA A 152 7.95 16.99 -10.21
N LYS A 153 7.84 15.65 -10.17
CA LYS A 153 6.63 14.93 -10.61
C LYS A 153 5.51 14.95 -9.59
N TYR A 154 5.85 14.87 -8.31
CA TYR A 154 4.94 14.86 -7.15
C TYR A 154 5.35 15.99 -6.21
N PRO A 155 4.83 17.21 -6.40
CA PRO A 155 5.21 18.34 -5.55
C PRO A 155 4.89 18.07 -4.08
N GLY A 156 5.90 18.29 -3.23
CA GLY A 156 5.79 18.28 -1.78
C GLY A 156 5.80 16.92 -1.08
N ILE A 157 5.89 15.79 -1.78
CA ILE A 157 6.26 14.54 -1.10
C ILE A 157 7.69 14.64 -0.55
N ILE A 158 7.87 14.27 0.72
CA ILE A 158 9.17 14.24 1.39
C ILE A 158 9.68 12.81 1.41
N ASP A 159 8.97 11.92 2.11
CA ASP A 159 9.32 10.52 2.28
C ASP A 159 8.09 9.62 2.43
N LEU A 160 8.28 8.33 2.21
CA LEU A 160 7.32 7.28 2.53
C LEU A 160 8.01 6.20 3.34
N ARG A 161 7.31 5.75 4.38
CA ARG A 161 7.78 4.72 5.29
C ARG A 161 6.70 3.67 5.43
N TRP A 162 7.00 2.41 5.15
CA TRP A 162 6.00 1.34 5.25
C TRP A 162 6.64 -0.01 5.55
N PHE A 163 5.81 -0.94 5.99
CA PHE A 163 6.15 -2.35 6.10
C PHE A 163 5.09 -3.16 5.35
N ASP A 164 5.52 -4.29 4.77
CA ASP A 164 4.68 -5.19 4.00
C ASP A 164 4.30 -6.40 4.89
N VAL A 165 3.06 -6.86 4.80
CA VAL A 165 2.54 -8.07 5.43
C VAL A 165 1.88 -8.96 4.38
N PRO A 166 2.05 -10.30 4.42
CA PRO A 166 1.28 -11.20 3.58
C PRO A 166 -0.21 -11.08 3.88
N LEU A 167 -1.06 -11.12 2.85
CA LEU A 167 -2.52 -11.07 3.04
C LEU A 167 -3.01 -12.18 3.99
N ALA A 168 -2.39 -13.37 3.93
CA ALA A 168 -2.71 -14.50 4.80
C ALA A 168 -2.48 -14.23 6.30
N TRP A 169 -1.60 -13.28 6.65
CA TRP A 169 -1.39 -12.87 8.04
C TRP A 169 -2.55 -12.04 8.59
N ILE A 170 -3.32 -11.38 7.71
CA ILE A 170 -4.50 -10.58 8.06
C ILE A 170 -5.75 -11.46 7.99
N SER A 171 -5.65 -12.70 8.48
CA SER A 171 -6.76 -13.66 8.48
C SER A 171 -7.87 -13.32 9.49
N ASP A 172 -7.63 -12.37 10.40
CA ASP A 172 -8.62 -11.87 11.35
C ASP A 172 -8.61 -10.33 11.50
N ALA A 173 -9.69 -9.81 12.08
CA ALA A 173 -9.90 -8.38 12.31
C ALA A 173 -8.91 -7.78 13.33
N ALA A 174 -8.35 -8.58 14.24
CA ALA A 174 -7.40 -8.09 15.24
C ALA A 174 -6.06 -7.73 14.58
N ARG A 175 -5.60 -8.56 13.64
CA ARG A 175 -4.38 -8.32 12.85
C ARG A 175 -4.53 -7.10 11.94
N LEU A 176 -5.68 -6.93 11.29
CA LEU A 176 -5.97 -5.72 10.52
C LEU A 176 -5.96 -4.46 11.40
N LYS A 177 -6.59 -4.53 12.58
CA LYS A 177 -6.61 -3.41 13.53
C LYS A 177 -5.20 -3.06 14.02
N GLN A 178 -4.36 -4.06 14.30
CA GLN A 178 -2.94 -3.85 14.67
C GLN A 178 -2.19 -3.11 13.56
N LEU A 179 -2.37 -3.52 12.32
CA LEU A 179 -1.74 -2.92 11.14
C LEU A 179 -2.13 -1.45 10.96
N VAL A 180 -3.44 -1.14 11.02
CA VAL A 180 -3.96 0.23 10.91
C VAL A 180 -3.52 1.10 12.08
N HIS A 181 -3.50 0.54 13.30
CA HIS A 181 -3.00 1.24 14.48
C HIS A 181 -1.52 1.62 14.32
N ALA A 182 -0.69 0.66 13.88
CA ALA A 182 0.73 0.91 13.66
C ALA A 182 0.98 2.03 12.64
N ALA A 183 0.23 2.07 11.52
CA ALA A 183 0.29 3.17 10.57
C ALA A 183 -0.04 4.54 11.19
N GLY A 184 -1.09 4.61 12.00
CA GLY A 184 -1.47 5.83 12.72
C GLY A 184 -0.41 6.31 13.72
N VAL A 185 0.23 5.38 14.43
CA VAL A 185 1.30 5.71 15.39
C VAL A 185 2.60 6.11 14.66
N MET A 186 2.96 5.44 13.57
CA MET A 186 4.07 5.84 12.69
C MET A 186 3.90 7.25 12.14
N ALA A 187 2.69 7.64 11.76
CA ALA A 187 2.40 9.00 11.32
C ALA A 187 2.59 10.05 12.45
N SER A 188 2.61 9.61 13.71
CA SER A 188 2.89 10.45 14.87
C SER A 188 4.37 10.43 15.28
N GLY A 189 5.22 9.71 14.53
CA GLY A 189 6.68 9.67 14.72
C GLY A 189 7.20 8.49 15.53
N ASP A 190 6.34 7.54 15.94
CA ASP A 190 6.74 6.35 16.68
C ASP A 190 6.58 5.08 15.85
N ASP A 191 7.67 4.33 15.72
CA ASP A 191 7.75 3.11 14.91
C ASP A 191 7.56 1.84 15.73
N ALA A 192 7.52 1.92 17.06
CA ALA A 192 7.51 0.74 17.92
C ALA A 192 6.36 -0.24 17.59
N PRO A 193 5.11 0.19 17.33
CA PRO A 193 4.05 -0.73 16.94
C PRO A 193 4.30 -1.41 15.59
N ALA A 194 4.89 -0.70 14.62
CA ALA A 194 5.23 -1.27 13.32
C ALA A 194 6.33 -2.32 13.44
N ARG A 195 7.37 -2.04 14.25
CA ARG A 195 8.44 -2.99 14.53
C ARG A 195 7.92 -4.25 15.22
N ALA A 196 6.94 -4.12 16.12
CA ALA A 196 6.29 -5.27 16.75
C ALA A 196 5.53 -6.13 15.73
N VAL A 197 4.87 -5.52 14.75
CA VAL A 197 4.25 -6.27 13.64
C VAL A 197 5.30 -7.00 12.81
N CYS A 198 6.39 -6.32 12.42
CA CYS A 198 7.47 -6.95 11.66
C CYS A 198 8.10 -8.14 12.40
N ALA A 199 8.35 -8.01 13.70
CA ALA A 199 8.88 -9.10 14.52
C ALA A 199 7.93 -10.30 14.54
N ALA A 200 6.62 -10.07 14.70
CA ALA A 200 5.61 -11.13 14.69
C ALA A 200 5.50 -11.87 13.34
N LEU A 201 5.92 -11.24 12.23
CA LEU A 201 6.01 -11.91 10.92
C LEU A 201 7.23 -12.83 10.84
N SER A 202 8.36 -12.41 11.42
CA SER A 202 9.60 -13.20 11.43
C SER A 202 9.49 -14.45 12.30
N ASP A 203 8.61 -14.43 13.31
CA ASP A 203 8.35 -15.56 14.21
C ASP A 203 7.24 -16.50 13.71
N ALA A 204 6.58 -16.18 12.59
CA ALA A 204 5.54 -17.03 12.01
C ALA A 204 6.19 -18.27 11.33
N PRO A 205 5.72 -19.49 11.64
CA PRO A 205 6.28 -20.73 11.10
C PRO A 205 6.08 -20.92 9.59
#